data_AF-T0UTU2-F1
#
_entry.id   AF-T0UTU2-F1
#
_cell.length_a   1.000
_cell.length_b   1.000
_cell.length_c   1.000
_cell.angle_alpha   90.00
_cell.angle_beta   90.00
_cell.angle_gamma   90.00
#
_symmetry.space_group_name_H-M   'P 1'
#
loop_
_entity.id
_entity.type
_entity.pdbx_description
1 polymer ?
#
loop_
_entity_poly.entity_id
_entity_poly.type
_entity_poly.pdbx_seq_one_letter_code
_entity_poly.pdbx_strand_id
1 'polypeptide(L)'
;MTIYTFNLLVGYEPNGVDVAQASRALMLRELNAPAKFVFTTWPQPYKLDYYLSLGHRYEEFLHAYVCFTDQDGYIPSLTVGALQQQFQLTRLDLKKQDETEFLYEFSYGSRLIFTMDPYKKGCVRYVDYLTNGILLKREWYGTRKLVTEYFEKGILIRRSFHNQDGHIAFEELKQGTTWLYRLENEILVSQTEVMRRFLDCLSLTQEDTLLLDRAALIAFARPILELQSPAKLGFVFHSEHEFENGGLYYEYYYIFKYAQRFDFFITATEAQKAVLETTLQKQGLNNATIYALPVGHLDNLSYPDGQRKPLSLITASRLDPRKRLDLAIRAVALTHDKVPNLHFDIYGKGVEQENLEQLIDDLGAGSYIHLRGHANLQKIYPQYELYVTTSQWETFGLTLMEAAGAGLALVGFDARYGNPTFIKDGKNGYLVPYDETMDEDLLVSDMADKLVAVLEGNLESMHQASYDLAKKYLKPEILEAWRKLLVAID
;
A
#
# COMPACT_ATOMS: atom_id res chain seq x y z
N MET A 1 -10.74 15.44 18.30
CA MET A 1 -10.83 14.43 17.22
C MET A 1 -9.44 14.02 16.72
N THR A 2 -9.06 12.75 16.88
CA THR A 2 -7.93 12.10 16.19
C THR A 2 -8.40 10.88 15.42
N ILE A 3 -7.90 10.70 14.19
CA ILE A 3 -8.20 9.54 13.34
C ILE A 3 -7.06 8.54 13.45
N TYR A 4 -7.34 7.38 14.04
CA TYR A 4 -6.39 6.27 14.15
C TYR A 4 -6.63 5.27 13.03
N THR A 5 -5.73 5.21 12.06
CA THR A 5 -5.75 4.22 10.99
C THR A 5 -4.94 3.00 11.39
N PHE A 6 -5.58 1.85 11.51
CA PHE A 6 -4.96 0.61 11.96
C PHE A 6 -4.45 -0.27 10.83
N ASN A 7 -3.36 -0.98 11.17
CA ASN A 7 -2.76 -2.09 10.44
C ASN A 7 -1.85 -1.69 9.27
N LEU A 8 -0.76 -0.98 9.60
CA LEU A 8 0.37 -0.78 8.69
C LEU A 8 1.22 -2.07 8.58
N LEU A 9 1.27 -2.65 7.38
CA LEU A 9 2.15 -3.76 6.93
C LEU A 9 2.44 -4.93 7.91
N VAL A 10 1.46 -5.40 8.68
CA VAL A 10 1.60 -6.70 9.38
C VAL A 10 1.31 -7.86 8.42
N GLY A 11 2.35 -8.61 8.05
CA GLY A 11 2.22 -9.82 7.24
C GLY A 11 2.00 -9.62 5.73
N TYR A 12 2.03 -8.38 5.25
CA TYR A 12 1.90 -8.05 3.82
C TYR A 12 3.15 -7.36 3.27
N GLU A 13 3.36 -7.52 1.97
CA GLU A 13 4.27 -6.69 1.19
C GLU A 13 3.56 -5.41 0.72
N PRO A 14 4.31 -4.30 0.52
CA PRO A 14 3.82 -3.05 -0.05
C PRO A 14 2.87 -3.23 -1.25
N ASN A 15 1.69 -2.61 -1.18
CA ASN A 15 0.67 -2.67 -2.22
C ASN A 15 -0.23 -1.41 -2.25
N GLY A 16 -1.31 -1.45 -3.03
CA GLY A 16 -2.22 -0.33 -3.24
C GLY A 16 -2.91 0.20 -1.98
N VAL A 17 -3.10 -0.64 -0.95
CA VAL A 17 -3.66 -0.20 0.34
C VAL A 17 -2.74 0.82 1.01
N ASP A 18 -1.43 0.62 0.91
CA ASP A 18 -0.45 1.49 1.56
C ASP A 18 -0.33 2.84 0.83
N VAL A 19 -0.50 2.82 -0.50
CA VAL A 19 -0.62 4.04 -1.33
C VAL A 19 -1.91 4.80 -0.98
N ALA A 20 -3.02 4.08 -0.77
CA ALA A 20 -4.28 4.67 -0.33
C ALA A 20 -4.17 5.33 1.05
N GLN A 21 -3.47 4.68 1.98
CA GLN A 21 -3.18 5.24 3.30
C GLN A 21 -2.31 6.51 3.21
N ALA A 22 -1.34 6.56 2.29
CA ALA A 22 -0.53 7.76 2.05
C ALA A 22 -1.34 8.91 1.45
N SER A 23 -2.21 8.62 0.47
CA SER A 23 -3.17 9.59 -0.06
C SER A 23 -4.04 10.15 1.07
N ARG A 24 -4.60 9.29 1.93
CA ARG A 24 -5.36 9.69 3.12
C ARG A 24 -4.53 10.58 4.06
N ALA A 25 -3.29 10.19 4.38
CA ALA A 25 -2.42 10.96 5.26
C ALA A 25 -2.23 12.39 4.75
N LEU A 26 -1.99 12.55 3.44
CA LEU A 26 -1.89 13.85 2.81
C LEU A 26 -3.19 14.65 2.95
N MET A 27 -4.36 14.08 2.63
CA MET A 27 -5.63 14.80 2.71
C MET A 27 -5.97 15.25 4.13
N LEU A 28 -5.80 14.35 5.12
CA LEU A 28 -6.05 14.69 6.53
C LEU A 28 -5.12 15.80 7.01
N ARG A 29 -3.85 15.76 6.60
CA ARG A 29 -2.87 16.80 6.91
C ARG A 29 -3.24 18.15 6.30
N GLU A 30 -3.63 18.20 5.03
CA GLU A 30 -4.08 19.43 4.37
C GLU A 30 -5.35 20.02 5.02
N LEU A 31 -6.21 19.16 5.56
CA LEU A 31 -7.40 19.55 6.32
C LEU A 31 -7.11 19.91 7.79
N ASN A 32 -5.85 19.83 8.24
CA ASN A 32 -5.46 19.97 9.64
C ASN A 32 -6.21 19.01 10.59
N ALA A 33 -6.62 17.84 10.09
CA ALA A 33 -7.25 16.78 10.88
C ALA A 33 -6.15 15.91 11.51
N PRO A 34 -6.05 15.82 12.85
CA PRO A 34 -5.06 14.97 13.50
C PRO A 34 -5.25 13.50 13.11
N ALA A 35 -4.18 12.87 12.62
CA ALA A 35 -4.20 11.49 12.17
C ALA A 35 -2.99 10.71 12.69
N LYS A 36 -3.22 9.44 13.04
CA LYS A 36 -2.19 8.49 13.46
C LYS A 36 -2.33 7.19 12.67
N PHE A 37 -1.25 6.76 12.04
CA PHE A 37 -1.16 5.51 11.29
C PHE A 37 -0.39 4.47 12.12
N VAL A 38 -1.09 3.41 12.50
CA VAL A 38 -0.67 2.50 13.57
C VAL A 38 0.10 1.30 13.02
N PHE A 39 1.38 1.23 13.39
CA PHE A 39 2.16 0.00 13.31
C PHE A 39 1.85 -0.87 14.54
N THR A 40 1.09 -1.94 14.34
CA THR A 40 0.72 -2.89 15.40
C THR A 40 1.84 -3.88 15.76
N THR A 41 2.90 -3.90 14.96
CA THR A 41 4.19 -4.56 15.23
C THR A 41 5.34 -3.64 14.87
N TRP A 42 6.52 -3.81 15.45
CA TRP A 42 7.70 -3.02 15.04
C TRP A 42 8.06 -3.26 13.56
N PRO A 43 8.16 -2.20 12.74
CA PRO A 43 8.39 -2.36 11.31
C PRO A 43 9.84 -2.75 11.01
N GLN A 44 10.02 -3.54 9.95
CA GLN A 44 11.34 -3.69 9.33
C GLN A 44 11.75 -2.39 8.64
N PRO A 45 13.06 -2.08 8.51
CA PRO A 45 13.53 -0.82 7.94
C PRO A 45 12.90 -0.49 6.58
N TYR A 46 12.90 -1.45 5.64
CA TYR A 46 12.38 -1.22 4.29
C TYR A 46 10.87 -0.90 4.27
N LYS A 47 10.10 -1.38 5.25
CA LYS A 47 8.67 -1.09 5.37
C LYS A 47 8.43 0.33 5.85
N LEU A 48 9.22 0.79 6.82
CA LEU A 48 9.20 2.18 7.27
C LEU A 48 9.64 3.12 6.13
N ASP A 49 10.73 2.76 5.43
CA ASP A 49 11.20 3.51 4.26
C ASP A 49 10.15 3.61 3.17
N TYR A 50 9.42 2.52 2.91
CA TYR A 50 8.34 2.53 1.94
C TYR A 50 7.26 3.56 2.29
N TYR A 51 6.73 3.57 3.52
CA TYR A 51 5.72 4.56 3.92
C TYR A 51 6.26 6.00 3.88
N LEU A 52 7.49 6.24 4.34
CA LEU A 52 8.12 7.55 4.26
C LEU A 52 8.33 8.00 2.81
N SER A 53 8.65 7.07 1.90
CA SER A 53 8.79 7.33 0.46
C SER A 53 7.48 7.74 -0.21
N LEU A 54 6.33 7.30 0.34
CA LEU A 54 5.00 7.70 -0.10
C LEU A 54 4.55 9.07 0.46
N GLY A 55 5.35 9.71 1.32
CA GLY A 55 5.07 11.05 1.85
C GLY A 55 4.40 11.09 3.23
N HIS A 56 4.34 9.95 3.93
CA HIS A 56 4.06 9.93 5.37
C HIS A 56 5.17 10.66 6.13
N ARG A 57 4.83 11.20 7.29
CA ARG A 57 5.76 11.84 8.22
C ARG A 57 5.91 11.00 9.48
N TYR A 58 7.07 11.08 10.12
CA TYR A 58 7.30 10.36 11.38
C TYR A 58 6.23 10.67 12.43
N GLU A 59 5.83 11.93 12.51
CA GLU A 59 4.86 12.45 13.47
C GLU A 59 3.44 11.87 13.25
N GLU A 60 3.17 11.30 12.07
CA GLU A 60 1.91 10.65 11.72
C GLU A 60 1.90 9.17 12.13
N PHE A 61 3.05 8.55 12.42
CA PHE A 61 3.08 7.16 12.86
C PHE A 61 2.74 6.99 14.34
N LEU A 62 2.23 5.80 14.69
CA LEU A 62 2.08 5.36 16.07
C LEU A 62 2.55 3.91 16.17
N HIS A 63 3.57 3.66 16.97
CA HIS A 63 4.12 2.33 17.16
C HIS A 63 3.52 1.71 18.42
N ALA A 64 2.71 0.65 18.26
CA ALA A 64 1.94 0.08 19.36
C ALA A 64 2.80 -0.28 20.58
N TYR A 65 3.99 -0.84 20.35
CA TYR A 65 4.85 -1.32 21.44
C TYR A 65 5.67 -0.21 22.11
N VAL A 66 5.84 0.94 21.44
CA VAL A 66 6.50 2.11 22.04
C VAL A 66 5.57 2.78 23.06
N CYS A 67 4.25 2.63 22.93
CA CYS A 67 3.29 3.14 23.92
C CYS A 67 3.44 2.49 25.31
N PHE A 68 4.13 1.35 25.41
CA PHE A 68 4.46 0.72 26.68
C PHE A 68 5.71 1.29 27.36
N THR A 69 6.37 2.25 26.73
CA THR A 69 7.59 2.89 27.23
C THR A 69 7.30 4.32 27.67
N ASP A 70 8.19 4.91 28.47
CA ASP A 70 8.15 6.32 28.84
C ASP A 70 8.87 7.25 27.82
N GLN A 71 9.19 6.75 26.62
CA GLN A 71 9.94 7.50 25.61
C GLN A 71 9.24 8.83 25.24
N ASP A 72 10.03 9.91 25.19
CA ASP A 72 9.57 11.25 24.81
C ASP A 72 9.46 11.45 23.28
N GLY A 73 10.06 10.56 22.49
CA GLY A 73 9.91 10.53 21.05
C GLY A 73 10.65 9.36 20.39
N TYR A 74 10.05 8.81 19.33
CA TYR A 74 10.64 7.74 18.53
C TYR A 74 11.33 8.24 17.25
N ILE A 75 11.29 9.55 17.01
CA ILE A 75 11.83 10.16 15.79
C ILE A 75 13.36 10.19 15.88
N PRO A 76 14.09 9.66 14.89
CA PRO A 76 15.55 9.68 14.88
C PRO A 76 16.10 11.10 15.02
N SER A 77 16.92 11.31 16.05
CA SER A 77 17.54 12.62 16.34
C SER A 77 18.98 12.54 16.86
N LEU A 78 19.48 11.34 17.22
CA LEU A 78 20.86 11.15 17.64
C LEU A 78 21.81 11.19 16.46
N THR A 79 22.82 12.05 16.53
CA THR A 79 23.86 12.18 15.50
C THR A 79 24.93 11.10 15.63
N VAL A 80 25.71 10.90 14.56
CA VAL A 80 26.89 10.03 14.58
C VAL A 80 27.85 10.43 15.70
N GLY A 81 28.10 11.73 15.88
CA GLY A 81 29.00 12.24 16.91
C GLY A 81 28.52 11.94 18.33
N ALA A 82 27.22 12.07 18.58
CA ALA A 82 26.62 11.73 19.87
C ALA A 82 26.78 10.24 20.19
N LEU A 83 26.52 9.36 19.21
CA LEU A 83 26.70 7.92 19.39
C LEU A 83 28.18 7.55 19.48
N GLN A 84 29.08 8.16 18.71
CA GLN A 84 30.53 7.94 18.84
C GLN A 84 31.02 8.22 20.27
N GLN A 85 30.56 9.33 20.89
CA GLN A 85 30.87 9.61 22.29
C GLN A 85 30.29 8.55 23.23
N GLN A 86 29.03 8.16 23.04
CA GLN A 86 28.37 7.14 23.83
C GLN A 86 29.10 5.77 23.76
N PHE A 87 29.57 5.40 22.58
CA PHE A 87 30.31 4.16 22.34
C PHE A 87 31.82 4.26 22.57
N GLN A 88 32.33 5.45 22.93
CA GLN A 88 33.76 5.73 23.09
C GLN A 88 34.59 5.38 21.83
N LEU A 89 34.01 5.58 20.65
CA LEU A 89 34.64 5.31 19.36
C LEU A 89 35.56 6.46 18.95
N THR A 90 36.69 6.10 18.35
CA THR A 90 37.70 7.03 17.85
C THR A 90 37.81 6.96 16.33
N ARG A 91 38.56 7.90 15.74
CA ARG A 91 38.87 7.89 14.30
C ARG A 91 39.64 6.64 13.87
N LEU A 92 40.37 5.98 14.77
CA LEU A 92 41.13 4.77 14.46
C LEU A 92 40.22 3.55 14.22
N ASP A 93 39.02 3.58 14.82
CA ASP A 93 38.03 2.52 14.72
C ASP A 93 37.25 2.61 13.39
N LEU A 94 37.12 3.80 12.82
CA LEU A 94 36.39 4.03 11.57
C LEU A 94 37.10 3.37 10.37
N LYS A 95 36.43 2.45 9.68
CA LYS A 95 36.96 1.76 8.49
C LYS A 95 36.30 2.20 7.20
N LYS A 96 35.00 2.55 7.25
CA LYS A 96 34.25 3.03 6.10
C LYS A 96 33.27 4.10 6.55
N GLN A 97 33.08 5.11 5.72
CA GLN A 97 32.04 6.11 5.88
C GLN A 97 31.50 6.48 4.50
N ASP A 98 30.18 6.48 4.35
CA ASP A 98 29.45 7.07 3.23
C ASP A 98 28.19 7.80 3.73
N GLU A 99 27.31 8.22 2.83
CA GLU A 99 26.10 8.98 3.18
C GLU A 99 25.06 8.14 3.94
N THR A 100 25.12 6.82 3.80
CA THR A 100 24.14 5.88 4.36
C THR A 100 24.65 5.13 5.58
N GLU A 101 25.97 4.94 5.71
CA GLU A 101 26.53 4.13 6.78
C GLU A 101 27.92 4.59 7.26
N PHE A 102 28.19 4.30 8.54
CA PHE A 102 29.52 4.40 9.16
C PHE A 102 29.90 3.05 9.76
N LEU A 103 31.00 2.47 9.31
CA LEU A 103 31.52 1.18 9.77
C LEU A 103 32.70 1.40 10.71
N TYR A 104 32.57 0.90 11.93
CA TYR A 104 33.62 0.87 12.94
C TYR A 104 34.07 -0.56 13.24
N GLU A 105 35.36 -0.77 13.41
CA GLU A 105 35.97 -2.03 13.84
C GLU A 105 36.98 -1.74 14.95
N PHE A 106 36.63 -2.14 16.18
CA PHE A 106 37.40 -1.87 17.42
C PHE A 106 38.11 -3.12 17.95
N SER A 107 37.79 -4.30 17.42
CA SER A 107 38.55 -5.54 17.62
C SER A 107 38.35 -6.47 16.43
N TYR A 108 39.28 -7.42 16.21
CA TYR A 108 39.27 -8.26 15.02
C TYR A 108 37.93 -9.01 14.88
N GLY A 109 37.20 -8.71 13.80
CA GLY A 109 35.92 -9.33 13.49
C GLY A 109 34.71 -8.72 14.18
N SER A 110 34.86 -7.83 15.18
CA SER A 110 33.74 -7.15 15.86
C SER A 110 33.52 -5.76 15.28
N ARG A 111 32.33 -5.54 14.75
CA ARG A 111 31.98 -4.31 14.02
C ARG A 111 30.69 -3.68 14.53
N LEU A 112 30.66 -2.35 14.47
CA LEU A 112 29.43 -1.56 14.53
C LEU A 112 29.19 -0.93 13.18
N ILE A 113 27.96 -1.04 12.68
CA ILE A 113 27.52 -0.32 11.48
C ILE A 113 26.43 0.65 11.91
N PHE A 114 26.70 1.95 11.83
CA PHE A 114 25.70 2.97 12.08
C PHE A 114 24.98 3.25 10.77
N THR A 115 23.71 2.93 10.69
CA THR A 115 22.88 3.21 9.52
C THR A 115 22.20 4.56 9.69
N MET A 116 22.44 5.46 8.75
CA MET A 116 21.89 6.81 8.73
C MET A 116 20.41 6.81 8.37
N ASP A 117 19.68 7.79 8.90
CA ASP A 117 18.28 7.99 8.53
C ASP A 117 18.17 8.76 7.20
N PRO A 118 17.57 8.19 6.13
CA PRO A 118 17.39 8.87 4.85
C PRO A 118 16.50 10.12 4.90
N TYR A 119 15.63 10.27 5.91
CA TYR A 119 14.66 11.36 6.01
C TYR A 119 14.99 12.36 7.14
N LYS A 120 15.80 11.96 8.13
CA LYS A 120 16.33 12.83 9.19
C LYS A 120 17.85 12.96 9.04
N LYS A 121 18.27 13.87 8.15
CA LYS A 121 19.68 14.07 7.77
C LYS A 121 20.60 14.17 8.99
N GLY A 122 21.71 13.43 8.94
CA GLY A 122 22.74 13.44 9.99
C GLY A 122 22.40 12.65 11.25
N CYS A 123 21.20 12.06 11.33
CA CYS A 123 20.78 11.22 12.43
C CYS A 123 21.02 9.74 12.11
N VAL A 124 21.38 8.97 13.13
CA VAL A 124 21.51 7.51 13.04
C VAL A 124 20.15 6.90 13.37
N ARG A 125 19.66 6.03 12.49
CA ARG A 125 18.39 5.33 12.69
C ARG A 125 18.58 4.08 13.55
N TYR A 126 19.58 3.28 13.23
CA TYR A 126 19.94 2.10 14.01
C TYR A 126 21.43 1.77 13.90
N VAL A 127 21.90 0.97 14.86
CA VAL A 127 23.27 0.45 14.92
C VAL A 127 23.23 -1.07 14.90
N ASP A 128 23.91 -1.67 13.93
CA ASP A 128 24.10 -3.11 13.83
C ASP A 128 25.40 -3.55 14.51
N TYR A 129 25.31 -4.63 15.27
CA TYR A 129 26.42 -5.25 15.97
C TYR A 129 26.75 -6.58 15.29
N LEU A 130 27.94 -6.66 14.71
CA LEU A 130 28.39 -7.85 13.99
C LEU A 130 29.62 -8.48 14.64
N THR A 131 29.70 -9.80 14.58
CA THR A 131 30.92 -10.56 14.90
C THR A 131 31.18 -11.55 13.79
N ASN A 132 32.38 -11.48 13.19
CA ASN A 132 32.79 -12.30 12.03
C ASN A 132 31.77 -12.22 10.87
N GLY A 133 31.18 -11.04 10.65
CA GLY A 133 30.16 -10.81 9.63
C GLY A 133 28.75 -11.29 9.98
N ILE A 134 28.55 -11.89 11.15
CA ILE A 134 27.22 -12.35 11.62
C ILE A 134 26.58 -11.24 12.45
N LEU A 135 25.36 -10.83 12.08
CA LEU A 135 24.55 -9.89 12.86
C LEU A 135 24.10 -10.55 14.17
N LEU A 136 24.47 -9.96 15.30
CA LEU A 136 24.10 -10.42 16.64
C LEU A 136 22.91 -9.65 17.20
N LYS A 137 22.95 -8.32 17.08
CA LYS A 137 21.87 -7.44 17.51
C LYS A 137 21.82 -6.15 16.70
N ARG A 138 20.67 -5.50 16.72
CA ARG A 138 20.40 -4.17 16.17
C ARG A 138 19.79 -3.28 17.25
N GLU A 139 20.31 -2.07 17.41
CA GLU A 139 19.76 -1.05 18.33
C GLU A 139 19.15 0.09 17.52
N TRP A 140 17.86 0.38 17.71
CA TRP A 140 17.13 1.47 17.07
C TRP A 140 17.12 2.71 17.95
N TYR A 141 17.18 3.90 17.33
CA TYR A 141 17.29 5.17 18.04
C TYR A 141 16.26 6.20 17.60
N GLY A 142 15.66 6.86 18.59
CA GLY A 142 14.87 8.07 18.46
C GLY A 142 15.64 9.26 19.04
N THR A 143 15.11 9.83 20.12
CA THR A 143 15.84 10.72 21.07
C THR A 143 16.87 9.93 21.88
N ARG A 144 16.56 8.67 22.15
CA ARG A 144 17.38 7.70 22.91
C ARG A 144 17.29 6.33 22.24
N LYS A 145 17.93 5.32 22.83
CA LYS A 145 17.75 3.92 22.39
C LYS A 145 16.30 3.49 22.66
N LEU A 146 15.60 3.08 21.61
CA LEU A 146 14.18 2.69 21.66
C LEU A 146 14.04 1.17 21.76
N VAL A 147 14.69 0.46 20.84
CA VAL A 147 14.46 -0.97 20.61
C VAL A 147 15.77 -1.69 20.39
N THR A 148 15.94 -2.85 21.02
CA THR A 148 17.04 -3.77 20.71
C THR A 148 16.47 -5.07 20.12
N GLU A 149 16.92 -5.45 18.94
CA GLU A 149 16.58 -6.70 18.26
C GLU A 149 17.78 -7.66 18.35
N TYR A 150 17.55 -8.93 18.69
CA TYR A 150 18.58 -9.97 18.79
C TYR A 150 18.34 -11.06 17.77
N PHE A 151 19.43 -11.53 17.16
CA PHE A 151 19.39 -12.47 16.05
C PHE A 151 20.21 -13.73 16.33
N GLU A 152 19.70 -14.87 15.87
CA GLU A 152 20.43 -16.13 15.82
C GLU A 152 20.34 -16.70 14.40
N LYS A 153 21.48 -16.93 13.74
CA LYS A 153 21.54 -17.42 12.36
C LYS A 153 20.67 -16.59 11.39
N GLY A 154 20.64 -15.27 11.58
CA GLY A 154 19.84 -14.33 10.78
C GLY A 154 18.35 -14.27 11.15
N ILE A 155 17.89 -15.06 12.12
CA ILE A 155 16.50 -15.10 12.57
C ILE A 155 16.36 -14.22 13.82
N LEU A 156 15.38 -13.30 13.81
CA LEU A 156 15.01 -12.54 15.00
C LEU A 156 14.47 -13.48 16.09
N ILE A 157 15.09 -13.44 17.27
CA ILE A 157 14.73 -14.29 18.43
C ILE A 157 14.20 -13.51 19.64
N ARG A 158 14.55 -12.21 19.74
CA ARG A 158 14.09 -11.34 20.83
C ARG A 158 14.02 -9.90 20.36
N ARG A 159 13.03 -9.16 20.84
CA ARG A 159 12.95 -7.71 20.72
C ARG A 159 12.68 -7.10 22.10
N SER A 160 13.45 -6.10 22.52
CA SER A 160 13.30 -5.42 23.80
C SER A 160 13.08 -3.93 23.57
N PHE A 161 12.07 -3.36 24.21
CA PHE A 161 11.70 -1.95 24.16
C PHE A 161 12.11 -1.28 25.46
N HIS A 162 12.75 -0.12 25.34
CA HIS A 162 13.43 0.54 26.45
C HIS A 162 12.69 1.79 26.89
N ASN A 163 12.72 2.06 28.19
CA ASN A 163 12.44 3.37 28.77
C ASN A 163 13.62 4.33 28.55
N GLN A 164 13.43 5.61 28.85
CA GLN A 164 14.41 6.68 28.71
C GLN A 164 15.67 6.44 29.56
N ASP A 165 15.51 5.76 30.68
CA ASP A 165 16.59 5.36 31.58
C ASP A 165 17.32 4.07 31.15
N GLY A 166 16.83 3.42 30.09
CA GLY A 166 17.41 2.21 29.49
C GLY A 166 16.84 0.90 30.03
N HIS A 167 16.04 0.91 31.10
CA HIS A 167 15.35 -0.29 31.57
C HIS A 167 14.36 -0.80 30.51
N ILE A 168 14.11 -2.10 30.52
CA ILE A 168 13.23 -2.74 29.54
C ILE A 168 11.79 -2.66 30.05
N ALA A 169 10.90 -2.05 29.25
CA ALA A 169 9.47 -1.95 29.57
C ALA A 169 8.66 -3.08 28.94
N PHE A 170 9.00 -3.46 27.70
CA PHE A 170 8.29 -4.49 26.95
C PHE A 170 9.25 -5.39 26.16
N GLU A 171 8.93 -6.68 26.06
CA GLU A 171 9.72 -7.65 25.31
C GLU A 171 8.88 -8.61 24.49
N GLU A 172 9.42 -8.99 23.34
CA GLU A 172 8.98 -10.12 22.52
C GLU A 172 10.07 -11.19 22.57
N LEU A 173 9.71 -12.41 22.93
CA LEU A 173 10.59 -13.56 23.07
C LEU A 173 10.10 -14.70 22.19
N LYS A 174 10.91 -15.13 21.22
CA LYS A 174 10.53 -16.21 20.32
C LYS A 174 10.57 -17.57 21.02
N GLN A 175 9.51 -18.36 20.87
CA GLN A 175 9.36 -19.70 21.41
C GLN A 175 8.99 -20.66 20.27
N GLY A 176 10.01 -21.22 19.60
CA GLY A 176 9.80 -22.01 18.39
C GLY A 176 9.18 -21.17 17.26
N THR A 177 7.93 -21.46 16.91
CA THR A 177 7.16 -20.73 15.88
C THR A 177 6.25 -19.64 16.46
N THR A 178 6.15 -19.52 17.78
CA THR A 178 5.31 -18.53 18.46
C THR A 178 6.14 -17.49 19.21
N TRP A 179 5.45 -16.54 19.83
CA TRP A 179 6.04 -15.45 20.61
C TRP A 179 5.40 -15.41 21.99
N LEU A 180 6.23 -15.20 23.00
CA LEU A 180 5.84 -14.83 24.35
C LEU A 180 6.19 -13.36 24.56
N TYR A 181 5.32 -12.62 25.23
CA TYR A 181 5.48 -11.21 25.46
C TYR A 181 5.58 -10.93 26.95
N ARG A 182 6.41 -9.97 27.32
CA ARG A 182 6.54 -9.53 28.71
C ARG A 182 6.35 -8.03 28.76
N LEU A 183 5.32 -7.59 29.47
CA LEU A 183 5.04 -6.19 29.74
C LEU A 183 5.28 -5.96 31.24
N GLU A 184 6.42 -5.36 31.58
CA GLU A 184 6.92 -5.25 32.96
C GLU A 184 6.93 -6.61 33.72
N ASN A 185 5.95 -6.82 34.60
CA ASN A 185 5.74 -8.01 35.42
C ASN A 185 4.66 -8.96 34.87
N GLU A 186 3.94 -8.54 33.82
CA GLU A 186 2.90 -9.33 33.16
C GLU A 186 3.50 -10.16 32.02
N ILE A 187 3.07 -11.42 31.90
CA ILE A 187 3.39 -12.29 30.76
C ILE A 187 2.13 -12.42 29.91
N LEU A 188 2.24 -12.05 28.63
CA LEU A 188 1.19 -12.20 27.64
C LEU A 188 1.59 -13.28 26.65
N VAL A 189 0.64 -14.13 26.25
CA VAL A 189 0.91 -15.33 25.43
C VAL A 189 0.38 -15.20 24.00
N SER A 190 -0.22 -14.06 23.66
CA SER A 190 -0.79 -13.80 22.35
C SER A 190 -0.69 -12.33 21.94
N GLN A 191 -0.59 -12.08 20.62
CA GLN A 191 -0.67 -10.71 20.07
C GLN A 191 -2.01 -10.03 20.39
N THR A 192 -3.08 -10.80 20.53
CA THR A 192 -4.40 -10.30 20.94
C THR A 192 -4.33 -9.59 22.29
N GLU A 193 -3.63 -10.15 23.27
CA GLU A 193 -3.48 -9.54 24.60
C GLU A 193 -2.61 -8.28 24.56
N VAL A 194 -1.51 -8.32 23.81
CA VAL A 194 -0.64 -7.16 23.57
C VAL A 194 -1.46 -6.02 22.96
N MET A 195 -2.27 -6.32 21.94
CA MET A 195 -3.12 -5.34 21.28
C MET A 195 -4.17 -4.75 22.21
N ARG A 196 -4.74 -5.52 23.15
CA ARG A 196 -5.64 -4.96 24.18
C ARG A 196 -4.93 -3.94 25.07
N ARG A 197 -3.72 -4.27 25.56
CA ARG A 197 -2.92 -3.33 26.37
C ARG A 197 -2.58 -2.06 25.59
N PHE A 198 -2.27 -2.18 24.31
CA PHE A 198 -2.02 -1.02 23.46
C PHE A 198 -3.27 -0.13 23.32
N LEU A 199 -4.44 -0.73 23.11
CA LEU A 199 -5.69 0.05 23.02
C LEU A 199 -6.00 0.81 24.32
N ASP A 200 -5.67 0.23 25.47
CA ASP A 200 -5.79 0.91 26.78
C ASP A 200 -4.91 2.18 26.87
N CYS A 201 -3.80 2.24 26.13
CA CYS A 201 -2.91 3.41 26.09
C CYS A 201 -3.49 4.59 25.29
N LEU A 202 -4.48 4.38 24.40
CA LEU A 202 -4.91 5.41 23.44
C LEU A 202 -5.84 6.48 24.04
N SER A 203 -6.37 6.27 25.25
CA SER A 203 -7.27 7.24 25.93
C SER A 203 -8.37 7.80 25.02
N LEU A 204 -9.05 6.91 24.29
CA LEU A 204 -10.01 7.27 23.24
C LEU A 204 -11.23 8.03 23.77
N THR A 205 -11.68 9.02 23.01
CA THR A 205 -12.83 9.89 23.29
C THR A 205 -13.92 9.76 22.21
N GLN A 206 -15.09 10.38 22.43
CA GLN A 206 -16.20 10.38 21.45
C GLN A 206 -15.84 11.10 20.15
N GLU A 207 -14.88 12.02 20.21
CA GLU A 207 -14.40 12.73 19.02
C GLU A 207 -13.41 11.89 18.20
N ASP A 208 -12.91 10.77 18.71
CA ASP A 208 -11.92 9.96 17.99
C ASP A 208 -12.60 8.99 17.03
N THR A 209 -11.88 8.64 15.96
CA THR A 209 -12.31 7.64 14.98
C THR A 209 -11.22 6.61 14.79
N LEU A 210 -11.59 5.34 14.81
CA LEU A 210 -10.75 4.21 14.45
C LEU A 210 -11.11 3.76 13.03
N LEU A 211 -10.13 3.75 12.12
CA LEU A 211 -10.29 3.23 10.76
C LEU A 211 -9.50 1.92 10.61
N LEU A 212 -10.17 0.89 10.09
CA LEU A 212 -9.58 -0.41 9.79
C LEU A 212 -9.43 -0.58 8.28
N ASP A 213 -8.20 -0.66 7.77
CA ASP A 213 -7.93 -0.91 6.34
C ASP A 213 -7.72 -2.40 6.00
N ARG A 214 -7.29 -3.20 6.98
CA ARG A 214 -6.99 -4.62 6.80
C ARG A 214 -7.44 -5.36 8.03
N ALA A 215 -8.30 -6.37 7.92
CA ALA A 215 -8.85 -7.08 9.09
C ALA A 215 -8.74 -8.60 9.05
N ALA A 216 -8.09 -9.18 8.02
CA ALA A 216 -7.97 -10.63 7.89
C ALA A 216 -7.20 -11.27 9.05
N LEU A 217 -6.22 -10.57 9.62
CA LEU A 217 -5.46 -11.03 10.79
C LEU A 217 -6.27 -10.81 12.08
N ILE A 218 -7.01 -11.83 12.50
CA ILE A 218 -7.91 -11.73 13.65
C ILE A 218 -7.19 -11.38 14.97
N ALA A 219 -5.90 -11.71 15.10
CA ALA A 219 -5.09 -11.39 16.28
C ALA A 219 -5.06 -9.89 16.59
N PHE A 220 -5.14 -9.02 15.57
CA PHE A 220 -5.21 -7.57 15.77
C PHE A 220 -6.65 -7.04 15.65
N ALA A 221 -7.46 -7.59 14.75
CA ALA A 221 -8.81 -7.06 14.49
C ALA A 221 -9.76 -7.36 15.66
N ARG A 222 -9.63 -8.54 16.30
CA ARG A 222 -10.52 -8.96 17.38
C ARG A 222 -10.50 -8.00 18.58
N PRO A 223 -9.35 -7.59 19.13
CA PRO A 223 -9.30 -6.58 20.20
C PRO A 223 -10.08 -5.30 19.88
N ILE A 224 -10.02 -4.84 18.64
CA ILE A 224 -10.70 -3.61 18.20
C ILE A 224 -12.22 -3.84 18.09
N LEU A 225 -12.65 -5.00 17.58
CA LEU A 225 -14.07 -5.38 17.51
C LEU A 225 -14.70 -5.67 18.89
N GLU A 226 -13.89 -6.08 19.87
CA GLU A 226 -14.31 -6.30 21.25
C GLU A 226 -14.31 -4.99 22.07
N LEU A 227 -13.52 -4.00 21.65
CA LEU A 227 -13.33 -2.74 22.36
C LEU A 227 -14.66 -2.04 22.64
N GLN A 228 -14.90 -1.72 23.91
CA GLN A 228 -15.98 -0.85 24.32
C GLN A 228 -15.42 0.57 24.41
N SER A 229 -15.53 1.32 23.32
CA SER A 229 -14.97 2.66 23.18
C SER A 229 -16.06 3.69 22.91
N PRO A 230 -15.92 4.93 23.39
CA PRO A 230 -16.72 6.05 22.93
C PRO A 230 -16.42 6.47 21.47
N ALA A 231 -15.26 6.09 20.93
CA ALA A 231 -14.82 6.45 19.57
C ALA A 231 -15.62 5.72 18.50
N LYS A 232 -15.76 6.34 17.32
CA LYS A 232 -16.39 5.73 16.15
C LYS A 232 -15.48 4.69 15.50
N LEU A 233 -16.05 3.60 14.98
CA LEU A 233 -15.35 2.53 14.29
C LEU A 233 -15.79 2.44 12.82
N GLY A 234 -14.88 2.74 11.91
CA GLY A 234 -15.06 2.62 10.46
C GLY A 234 -14.23 1.51 9.84
N PHE A 235 -14.75 0.89 8.78
CA PHE A 235 -13.99 -0.06 7.96
C PHE A 235 -13.84 0.44 6.51
N VAL A 236 -12.65 0.26 5.94
CA VAL A 236 -12.33 0.66 4.57
C VAL A 236 -12.14 -0.58 3.70
N PHE A 237 -12.97 -0.73 2.67
CA PHE A 237 -12.84 -1.80 1.68
C PHE A 237 -11.83 -1.40 0.60
N HIS A 238 -10.80 -2.23 0.42
CA HIS A 238 -9.72 -2.04 -0.57
C HIS A 238 -9.72 -3.09 -1.68
N SER A 239 -10.52 -4.13 -1.54
CA SER A 239 -10.61 -5.26 -2.47
C SER A 239 -12.07 -5.65 -2.67
N GLU A 240 -12.31 -6.54 -3.62
CA GLU A 240 -13.64 -7.10 -3.88
C GLU A 240 -14.15 -7.83 -2.63
N HIS A 241 -15.42 -7.61 -2.28
CA HIS A 241 -15.98 -8.07 -1.02
C HIS A 241 -16.93 -9.27 -1.17
N GLU A 242 -17.43 -9.50 -2.39
CA GLU A 242 -18.19 -10.68 -2.76
C GLU A 242 -17.80 -11.19 -4.16
N PHE A 243 -17.86 -12.50 -4.36
CA PHE A 243 -17.81 -13.13 -5.68
C PHE A 243 -19.11 -12.85 -6.45
N GLU A 244 -19.13 -13.06 -7.76
CA GLU A 244 -20.32 -12.85 -8.59
C GLU A 244 -21.51 -13.73 -8.17
N ASN A 245 -21.23 -14.91 -7.61
CA ASN A 245 -22.25 -15.80 -7.02
C ASN A 245 -22.80 -15.34 -5.66
N GLY A 246 -22.33 -14.20 -5.13
CA GLY A 246 -22.73 -13.63 -3.84
C GLY A 246 -22.03 -14.23 -2.62
N GLY A 247 -21.07 -15.15 -2.81
CA GLY A 247 -20.20 -15.64 -1.75
C GLY A 247 -19.27 -14.54 -1.26
N LEU A 248 -19.01 -14.47 0.05
CA LEU A 248 -18.13 -13.45 0.62
C LEU A 248 -16.66 -13.83 0.45
N TYR A 249 -15.82 -12.84 0.14
CA TYR A 249 -14.37 -13.04 0.20
C TYR A 249 -13.93 -13.30 1.64
N TYR A 250 -13.06 -14.32 1.81
CA TYR A 250 -12.66 -14.80 3.14
C TYR A 250 -11.99 -13.71 3.99
N GLU A 251 -11.29 -12.76 3.35
CA GLU A 251 -10.59 -11.67 4.02
C GLU A 251 -11.54 -10.70 4.75
N TYR A 252 -12.80 -10.63 4.30
CA TYR A 252 -13.86 -9.79 4.87
C TYR A 252 -14.88 -10.58 5.69
N TYR A 253 -14.72 -11.90 5.84
CA TYR A 253 -15.68 -12.75 6.56
C TYR A 253 -15.99 -12.20 7.96
N TYR A 254 -14.96 -11.82 8.72
CA TYR A 254 -15.16 -11.27 10.07
C TYR A 254 -15.75 -9.86 10.06
N ILE A 255 -15.50 -9.07 9.02
CA ILE A 255 -16.10 -7.74 8.87
C ILE A 255 -17.61 -7.87 8.72
N PHE A 256 -18.07 -8.78 7.85
CA PHE A 256 -19.49 -9.05 7.68
C PHE A 256 -20.11 -9.70 8.91
N LYS A 257 -19.43 -10.68 9.52
CA LYS A 257 -19.90 -11.35 10.75
C LYS A 257 -20.14 -10.36 11.90
N TYR A 258 -19.33 -9.31 11.99
CA TYR A 258 -19.40 -8.31 13.05
C TYR A 258 -19.82 -6.93 12.52
N ALA A 259 -20.56 -6.88 11.39
CA ALA A 259 -20.88 -5.63 10.70
C ALA A 259 -21.62 -4.62 11.60
N GLN A 260 -22.44 -5.10 12.55
CA GLN A 260 -23.16 -4.27 13.52
C GLN A 260 -22.25 -3.49 14.49
N ARG A 261 -20.95 -3.80 14.55
CA ARG A 261 -19.98 -3.09 15.39
C ARG A 261 -19.43 -1.84 14.72
N PHE A 262 -19.62 -1.68 13.41
CA PHE A 262 -19.10 -0.55 12.65
C PHE A 262 -20.16 0.54 12.56
N ASP A 263 -19.74 1.78 12.82
CA ASP A 263 -20.58 2.97 12.67
C ASP A 263 -20.76 3.35 11.20
N PHE A 264 -19.74 3.07 10.38
CA PHE A 264 -19.78 3.31 8.94
C PHE A 264 -18.76 2.45 8.16
N PHE A 265 -18.98 2.38 6.85
CA PHE A 265 -18.09 1.74 5.89
C PHE A 265 -17.62 2.75 4.83
N ILE A 266 -16.42 2.56 4.32
CA ILE A 266 -15.86 3.31 3.20
C ILE A 266 -15.57 2.34 2.06
N THR A 267 -16.01 2.71 0.85
CA THR A 267 -15.73 2.00 -0.40
C THR A 267 -14.98 2.91 -1.35
N ALA A 268 -14.23 2.35 -2.30
CA ALA A 268 -13.43 3.15 -3.21
C ALA A 268 -14.25 3.79 -4.34
N THR A 269 -15.44 3.25 -4.64
CA THR A 269 -16.29 3.68 -5.75
C THR A 269 -17.77 3.64 -5.36
N GLU A 270 -18.59 4.47 -6.01
CA GLU A 270 -20.06 4.42 -5.86
C GLU A 270 -20.64 3.08 -6.31
N ALA A 271 -20.02 2.43 -7.31
CA ALA A 271 -20.44 1.11 -7.78
C ALA A 271 -20.22 0.04 -6.69
N GLN A 272 -19.09 0.08 -6.00
CA GLN A 272 -18.82 -0.80 -4.87
C GLN A 272 -19.76 -0.53 -3.70
N LYS A 273 -20.05 0.75 -3.41
CA LYS A 273 -21.05 1.13 -2.40
C LYS A 273 -22.40 0.47 -2.66
N ALA A 274 -22.94 0.55 -3.88
CA ALA A 274 -24.23 -0.03 -4.22
C ALA A 274 -24.27 -1.56 -4.03
N VAL A 275 -23.17 -2.25 -4.38
CA VAL A 275 -23.05 -3.69 -4.13
C VAL A 275 -22.99 -3.96 -2.63
N LEU A 276 -22.15 -3.23 -1.89
CA LEU A 276 -21.98 -3.41 -0.45
C LEU A 276 -23.27 -3.16 0.34
N GLU A 277 -24.09 -2.19 -0.06
CA GLU A 277 -25.42 -1.97 0.52
C GLU A 277 -26.27 -3.24 0.42
N THR A 278 -26.27 -3.89 -0.73
CA THR A 278 -26.99 -5.14 -0.97
C THR A 278 -26.38 -6.30 -0.16
N THR A 279 -25.06 -6.40 -0.12
CA THR A 279 -24.35 -7.43 0.65
C THR A 279 -24.67 -7.31 2.14
N LEU A 280 -24.60 -6.12 2.72
CA LEU A 280 -24.89 -5.87 4.14
C LEU A 280 -26.35 -6.17 4.49
N GLN A 281 -27.30 -5.83 3.61
CA GLN A 281 -28.71 -6.20 3.78
C GLN A 281 -28.89 -7.72 3.85
N LYS A 282 -28.22 -8.49 2.98
CA LYS A 282 -28.21 -9.96 3.03
C LYS A 282 -27.62 -10.50 4.33
N GLN A 283 -26.66 -9.78 4.93
CA GLN A 283 -26.10 -10.11 6.25
C GLN A 283 -26.96 -9.64 7.43
N GLY A 284 -28.13 -9.04 7.18
CA GLY A 284 -29.07 -8.58 8.20
C GLY A 284 -28.75 -7.20 8.78
N LEU A 285 -27.85 -6.43 8.16
CA LEU A 285 -27.59 -5.04 8.52
C LEU A 285 -28.31 -4.11 7.53
N ASN A 286 -29.48 -3.63 7.95
CA ASN A 286 -30.23 -2.63 7.20
C ASN A 286 -29.78 -1.21 7.60
N ASN A 287 -29.79 -0.27 6.65
CA ASN A 287 -29.43 1.13 6.86
C ASN A 287 -27.97 1.35 7.34
N ALA A 288 -27.03 0.54 6.86
CA ALA A 288 -25.62 0.77 7.09
C ALA A 288 -25.19 2.11 6.47
N THR A 289 -24.39 2.90 7.21
CA THR A 289 -23.82 4.14 6.67
C THR A 289 -22.62 3.80 5.79
N ILE A 290 -22.70 4.11 4.50
CA ILE A 290 -21.62 3.82 3.54
C ILE A 290 -21.24 5.08 2.77
N TYR A 291 -19.95 5.40 2.79
CA TYR A 291 -19.36 6.49 2.03
C TYR A 291 -18.54 5.93 0.87
N ALA A 292 -18.69 6.52 -0.32
CA ALA A 292 -17.79 6.29 -1.44
C ALA A 292 -16.73 7.38 -1.42
N LEU A 293 -15.46 6.97 -1.29
CA LEU A 293 -14.34 7.88 -1.20
C LEU A 293 -13.17 7.32 -2.01
N PRO A 294 -12.76 7.97 -3.11
CA PRO A 294 -11.62 7.54 -3.89
C PRO A 294 -10.37 7.36 -3.02
N VAL A 295 -9.70 6.23 -3.21
CA VAL A 295 -8.53 5.85 -2.40
C VAL A 295 -7.26 6.59 -2.80
N GLY A 296 -7.20 7.14 -4.02
CA GLY A 296 -6.07 7.88 -4.56
C GLY A 296 -6.45 9.28 -5.05
N HIS A 297 -5.45 10.08 -5.38
CA HIS A 297 -5.61 11.38 -6.01
C HIS A 297 -4.56 11.61 -7.09
N LEU A 298 -4.83 12.56 -7.97
CA LEU A 298 -3.89 13.12 -8.94
C LEU A 298 -3.47 14.51 -8.44
N ASP A 299 -2.17 14.78 -8.37
CA ASP A 299 -1.70 16.14 -8.08
C ASP A 299 -2.06 17.11 -9.21
N ASN A 300 -1.85 16.66 -10.45
CA ASN A 300 -2.13 17.41 -11.67
C ASN A 300 -2.51 16.43 -12.80
N LEU A 301 -3.15 16.96 -13.84
CA LEU A 301 -3.21 16.27 -15.13
C LEU A 301 -1.82 16.30 -15.77
N SER A 302 -1.45 15.22 -16.47
CA SER A 302 -0.15 15.07 -17.11
C SER A 302 -0.32 15.13 -18.63
N TYR A 303 0.41 16.01 -19.29
CA TYR A 303 0.32 16.26 -20.74
C TYR A 303 1.60 15.81 -21.44
N PRO A 304 1.54 15.34 -22.70
CA PRO A 304 2.73 15.03 -23.46
C PRO A 304 3.54 16.31 -23.75
N ASP A 305 4.88 16.21 -23.71
CA ASP A 305 5.78 17.31 -24.11
C ASP A 305 5.76 17.57 -25.63
N GLY A 306 5.08 16.71 -26.40
CA GLY A 306 4.96 16.77 -27.86
C GLY A 306 3.84 15.86 -28.36
N GLN A 307 4.02 15.25 -29.53
CA GLN A 307 3.10 14.20 -29.98
C GLN A 307 3.37 12.91 -29.20
N ARG A 308 2.29 12.20 -28.84
CA ARG A 308 2.39 10.84 -28.28
C ARG A 308 3.06 9.92 -29.29
N LYS A 309 3.71 8.85 -28.82
CA LYS A 309 4.25 7.83 -29.73
C LYS A 309 3.07 7.17 -30.45
N PRO A 310 3.00 7.19 -31.79
CA PRO A 310 1.90 6.56 -32.52
C PRO A 310 1.84 5.06 -32.26
N LEU A 311 0.62 4.51 -32.22
CA LEU A 311 0.29 3.10 -32.02
C LEU A 311 0.95 2.50 -30.76
N SER A 312 1.02 3.29 -29.69
CA SER A 312 1.70 2.90 -28.46
C SER A 312 0.74 2.58 -27.33
N LEU A 313 0.86 1.35 -26.85
CA LEU A 313 0.07 0.76 -25.79
C LEU A 313 0.96 0.62 -24.54
N ILE A 314 0.36 0.81 -23.37
CA ILE A 314 1.02 0.62 -22.09
C ILE A 314 0.11 -0.13 -21.12
N THR A 315 0.70 -0.92 -20.24
CA THR A 315 0.04 -1.37 -19.01
C THR A 315 1.00 -1.26 -17.83
N ALA A 316 0.45 -1.10 -16.63
CA ALA A 316 1.23 -0.97 -15.41
C ALA A 316 0.58 -1.72 -14.25
N SER A 317 1.27 -2.73 -13.71
CA SER A 317 0.78 -3.46 -12.53
C SER A 317 1.91 -4.29 -11.88
N ARG A 318 1.60 -4.98 -10.77
CA ARG A 318 2.45 -6.09 -10.34
C ARG A 318 2.30 -7.23 -11.35
N LEU A 319 3.41 -7.90 -11.69
CA LEU A 319 3.38 -9.09 -12.55
C LEU A 319 2.89 -10.29 -11.71
N ASP A 320 1.59 -10.38 -11.55
CA ASP A 320 0.87 -11.29 -10.65
C ASP A 320 -0.25 -11.98 -11.45
N PRO A 321 -0.53 -13.28 -11.23
CA PRO A 321 -1.52 -14.02 -12.00
C PRO A 321 -2.90 -13.34 -12.03
N ARG A 322 -3.29 -12.65 -10.95
CA ARG A 322 -4.59 -11.95 -10.87
C ARG A 322 -4.74 -10.80 -11.86
N LYS A 323 -3.63 -10.30 -12.43
CA LYS A 323 -3.64 -9.23 -13.42
C LYS A 323 -3.83 -9.74 -14.85
N ARG A 324 -3.76 -11.06 -15.06
CA ARG A 324 -4.04 -11.73 -16.34
C ARG A 324 -3.33 -11.06 -17.53
N LEU A 325 -2.07 -10.67 -17.36
CA LEU A 325 -1.29 -10.00 -18.40
C LEU A 325 -1.04 -10.93 -19.61
N ASP A 326 -1.16 -12.24 -19.41
CA ASP A 326 -1.19 -13.25 -20.48
C ASP A 326 -2.29 -12.94 -21.51
N LEU A 327 -3.50 -12.59 -21.05
CA LEU A 327 -4.61 -12.23 -21.95
C LEU A 327 -4.32 -10.94 -22.72
N ALA A 328 -3.68 -9.95 -22.08
CA ALA A 328 -3.31 -8.69 -22.73
C ALA A 328 -2.27 -8.93 -23.83
N ILE A 329 -1.24 -9.74 -23.55
CA ILE A 329 -0.20 -10.10 -24.51
C ILE A 329 -0.81 -10.81 -25.72
N ARG A 330 -1.68 -11.80 -25.49
CA ARG A 330 -2.37 -12.55 -26.55
C ARG A 330 -3.27 -11.64 -27.39
N ALA A 331 -4.05 -10.76 -26.75
CA ALA A 331 -4.92 -9.82 -27.46
C ALA A 331 -4.11 -8.83 -28.31
N VAL A 332 -3.03 -8.27 -27.75
CA VAL A 332 -2.14 -7.35 -28.49
C VAL A 332 -1.45 -8.05 -29.67
N ALA A 333 -1.04 -9.31 -29.51
CA ALA A 333 -0.49 -10.09 -30.61
C ALA A 333 -1.50 -10.26 -31.76
N LEU A 334 -2.77 -10.57 -31.44
CA LEU A 334 -3.84 -10.62 -32.46
C LEU A 334 -4.15 -9.24 -33.07
N THR A 335 -4.10 -8.16 -32.29
CA THR A 335 -4.28 -6.80 -32.80
C THR A 335 -3.15 -6.43 -33.77
N HIS A 336 -1.93 -6.87 -33.53
CA HIS A 336 -0.77 -6.55 -34.38
C HIS A 336 -0.93 -7.09 -35.81
N ASP A 337 -1.65 -8.20 -36.02
CA ASP A 337 -1.95 -8.73 -37.35
C ASP A 337 -2.83 -7.79 -38.20
N LYS A 338 -3.67 -6.98 -37.53
CA LYS A 338 -4.56 -6.00 -38.17
C LYS A 338 -3.96 -4.58 -38.19
N VAL A 339 -3.21 -4.22 -37.17
CA VAL A 339 -2.57 -2.90 -36.99
C VAL A 339 -1.05 -3.08 -36.89
N PRO A 340 -0.35 -3.24 -38.02
CA PRO A 340 1.09 -3.46 -38.03
C PRO A 340 1.81 -2.22 -37.47
N ASN A 341 2.89 -2.43 -36.73
CA ASN A 341 3.72 -1.41 -36.04
C ASN A 341 3.18 -0.90 -34.70
N LEU A 342 2.13 -1.50 -34.14
CA LEU A 342 1.81 -1.22 -32.73
C LEU A 342 2.96 -1.65 -31.83
N HIS A 343 3.08 -1.01 -30.67
CA HIS A 343 4.03 -1.36 -29.62
C HIS A 343 3.32 -1.43 -28.28
N PHE A 344 3.68 -2.41 -27.45
CA PHE A 344 3.10 -2.60 -26.13
C PHE A 344 4.18 -2.74 -25.07
N ASP A 345 4.20 -1.80 -24.12
CA ASP A 345 5.15 -1.82 -23.02
C ASP A 345 4.44 -2.16 -21.71
N ILE A 346 4.99 -3.16 -20.99
CA ILE A 346 4.46 -3.67 -19.74
C ILE A 346 5.40 -3.23 -18.60
N TYR A 347 4.92 -2.36 -17.72
CA TYR A 347 5.66 -1.89 -16.56
C TYR A 347 5.23 -2.63 -15.30
N GLY A 348 6.21 -3.08 -14.51
CA GLY A 348 5.96 -3.87 -13.33
C GLY A 348 7.10 -4.80 -12.95
N LYS A 349 6.99 -5.40 -11.78
CA LYS A 349 7.79 -6.57 -11.36
C LYS A 349 6.86 -7.54 -10.63
N GLY A 350 7.23 -8.81 -10.61
CA GLY A 350 6.48 -9.83 -9.89
C GLY A 350 6.83 -11.24 -10.32
N VAL A 351 6.12 -12.20 -9.74
CA VAL A 351 6.39 -13.64 -9.89
C VAL A 351 6.12 -14.15 -11.31
N GLU A 352 5.28 -13.46 -12.09
CA GLU A 352 4.95 -13.87 -13.46
C GLU A 352 5.96 -13.42 -14.51
N GLN A 353 7.06 -12.75 -14.13
CA GLN A 353 7.99 -12.18 -15.11
C GLN A 353 8.49 -13.23 -16.13
N GLU A 354 9.02 -14.36 -15.65
CA GLU A 354 9.57 -15.42 -16.52
C GLU A 354 8.47 -16.05 -17.41
N ASN A 355 7.26 -16.26 -16.87
CA ASN A 355 6.13 -16.81 -17.64
C ASN A 355 5.70 -15.87 -18.77
N LEU A 356 5.67 -14.56 -18.51
CA LEU A 356 5.27 -13.56 -19.50
C LEU A 356 6.36 -13.38 -20.58
N GLU A 357 7.64 -13.43 -20.21
CA GLU A 357 8.75 -13.43 -21.17
C GLU A 357 8.65 -14.64 -22.12
N GLN A 358 8.44 -15.85 -21.57
CA GLN A 358 8.26 -17.07 -22.37
C GLN A 358 7.05 -16.97 -23.31
N LEU A 359 5.92 -16.43 -22.84
CA LEU A 359 4.74 -16.25 -23.68
C LEU A 359 4.99 -15.28 -24.85
N ILE A 360 5.73 -14.20 -24.60
CA ILE A 360 6.11 -13.23 -25.65
C ILE A 360 6.99 -13.92 -26.71
N ASP A 361 7.93 -14.76 -26.29
CA ASP A 361 8.81 -15.51 -27.18
C ASP A 361 8.06 -16.57 -27.99
N ASP A 362 7.16 -17.32 -27.35
CA ASP A 362 6.34 -18.36 -27.98
C ASP A 362 5.43 -17.79 -29.07
N LEU A 363 4.94 -16.56 -28.88
CA LEU A 363 4.14 -15.83 -29.86
C LEU A 363 4.99 -15.11 -30.93
N GLY A 364 6.33 -15.12 -30.80
CA GLY A 364 7.22 -14.36 -31.67
C GLY A 364 7.02 -12.85 -31.59
N ALA A 365 6.54 -12.35 -30.44
CA ALA A 365 6.08 -10.97 -30.25
C ALA A 365 7.15 -10.02 -29.68
N GLY A 366 8.37 -10.51 -29.44
CA GLY A 366 9.45 -9.77 -28.78
C GLY A 366 9.95 -8.52 -29.51
N SER A 367 9.57 -8.30 -30.77
CA SER A 367 9.89 -7.06 -31.50
C SER A 367 8.94 -5.90 -31.19
N TYR A 368 7.78 -6.16 -30.58
CA TYR A 368 6.77 -5.14 -30.31
C TYR A 368 6.15 -5.20 -28.91
N ILE A 369 6.30 -6.29 -28.15
CA ILE A 369 5.89 -6.38 -26.74
C ILE A 369 7.12 -6.43 -25.84
N HIS A 370 7.21 -5.55 -24.85
CA HIS A 370 8.39 -5.47 -23.97
C HIS A 370 8.02 -5.38 -22.49
N LEU A 371 8.67 -6.20 -21.66
CA LEU A 371 8.70 -5.98 -20.21
C LEU A 371 9.73 -4.90 -19.86
N ARG A 372 9.29 -3.82 -19.24
CA ARG A 372 10.13 -2.64 -18.94
C ARG A 372 10.64 -2.59 -17.50
N GLY A 373 10.21 -3.54 -16.66
CA GLY A 373 10.47 -3.50 -15.22
C GLY A 373 9.68 -2.41 -14.50
N HIS A 374 10.04 -2.13 -13.26
CA HIS A 374 9.41 -1.09 -12.44
C HIS A 374 10.04 0.29 -12.73
N ALA A 375 9.21 1.31 -12.92
CA ALA A 375 9.63 2.68 -13.19
C ALA A 375 8.67 3.69 -12.56
N ASN A 376 9.10 4.96 -12.44
CA ASN A 376 8.21 6.06 -12.12
C ASN A 376 7.40 6.45 -13.38
N LEU A 377 6.10 6.18 -13.35
CA LEU A 377 5.25 6.26 -14.54
C LEU A 377 4.67 7.64 -14.81
N GLN A 378 4.78 8.60 -13.88
CA GLN A 378 4.13 9.92 -13.99
C GLN A 378 4.50 10.67 -15.28
N LYS A 379 5.75 10.52 -15.73
CA LYS A 379 6.28 11.11 -16.97
C LYS A 379 6.26 10.15 -18.17
N ILE A 380 5.93 8.89 -17.94
CA ILE A 380 5.92 7.83 -18.95
C ILE A 380 4.55 7.73 -19.58
N TYR A 381 3.47 7.67 -18.77
CA TYR A 381 2.10 7.57 -19.30
C TYR A 381 1.81 8.57 -20.43
N PRO A 382 2.10 9.90 -20.30
CA PRO A 382 1.74 10.87 -21.33
C PRO A 382 2.37 10.60 -22.70
N GLN A 383 3.39 9.74 -22.79
CA GLN A 383 4.04 9.39 -24.05
C GLN A 383 3.27 8.33 -24.85
N TYR A 384 2.31 7.64 -24.23
CA TYR A 384 1.53 6.56 -24.83
C TYR A 384 0.13 7.01 -25.23
N GLU A 385 -0.51 6.30 -26.17
CA GLU A 385 -1.86 6.61 -26.65
C GLU A 385 -2.95 5.83 -25.92
N LEU A 386 -2.67 4.58 -25.54
CA LEU A 386 -3.66 3.63 -25.04
C LEU A 386 -3.14 2.86 -23.83
N TYR A 387 -3.94 2.81 -22.77
CA TYR A 387 -3.71 1.93 -21.62
C TYR A 387 -4.57 0.68 -21.72
N VAL A 388 -3.97 -0.49 -21.52
CA VAL A 388 -4.66 -1.79 -21.58
C VAL A 388 -4.66 -2.44 -20.20
N THR A 389 -5.82 -2.95 -19.77
CA THR A 389 -5.95 -3.75 -18.55
C THR A 389 -6.76 -5.00 -18.79
N THR A 390 -6.26 -6.14 -18.33
CA THR A 390 -6.97 -7.42 -18.30
C THR A 390 -7.21 -7.88 -16.86
N SER A 391 -7.08 -6.98 -15.88
CA SER A 391 -7.41 -7.27 -14.49
C SER A 391 -8.88 -7.64 -14.38
N GLN A 392 -9.14 -8.87 -13.93
CA GLN A 392 -10.48 -9.41 -13.69
C GLN A 392 -11.10 -8.86 -12.41
N TRP A 393 -10.26 -8.42 -11.47
CA TRP A 393 -10.70 -7.77 -10.24
C TRP A 393 -9.88 -6.52 -10.01
N GLU A 394 -10.55 -5.37 -9.94
CA GLU A 394 -9.93 -4.09 -9.62
C GLU A 394 -10.93 -3.25 -8.84
N THR A 395 -10.65 -2.97 -7.56
CA THR A 395 -11.62 -2.26 -6.72
C THR A 395 -11.65 -0.76 -7.01
N PHE A 396 -10.51 -0.20 -7.39
CA PHE A 396 -10.41 1.19 -7.81
C PHE A 396 -9.59 1.35 -9.08
N GLY A 397 -8.35 0.85 -9.09
CA GLY A 397 -7.43 1.04 -10.21
C GLY A 397 -6.67 2.36 -10.12
N LEU A 398 -5.68 2.44 -9.23
CA LEU A 398 -4.79 3.60 -9.16
C LEU A 398 -4.07 3.85 -10.49
N THR A 399 -3.62 2.80 -11.18
CA THR A 399 -2.97 2.94 -12.49
C THR A 399 -3.96 3.34 -13.59
N LEU A 400 -5.25 2.99 -13.47
CA LEU A 400 -6.31 3.52 -14.35
C LEU A 400 -6.55 5.01 -14.13
N MET A 401 -6.58 5.44 -12.86
CA MET A 401 -6.69 6.86 -12.51
C MET A 401 -5.50 7.65 -13.05
N GLU A 402 -4.27 7.14 -12.89
CA GLU A 402 -3.05 7.75 -13.43
C GLU A 402 -3.07 7.80 -14.96
N ALA A 403 -3.46 6.71 -15.64
CA ALA A 403 -3.57 6.65 -17.09
C ALA A 403 -4.63 7.63 -17.63
N ALA A 404 -5.81 7.71 -16.98
CA ALA A 404 -6.82 8.71 -17.31
C ALA A 404 -6.30 10.14 -17.07
N GLY A 405 -5.58 10.36 -15.98
CA GLY A 405 -4.93 11.64 -15.64
C GLY A 405 -3.84 12.08 -16.62
N ALA A 406 -3.22 11.12 -17.30
CA ALA A 406 -2.30 11.34 -18.41
C ALA A 406 -3.00 11.40 -19.78
N GLY A 407 -4.34 11.31 -19.80
CA GLY A 407 -5.17 11.44 -21.00
C GLY A 407 -5.10 10.25 -21.95
N LEU A 408 -4.79 9.05 -21.48
CA LEU A 408 -4.76 7.86 -22.36
C LEU A 408 -6.18 7.40 -22.66
N ALA A 409 -6.40 6.87 -23.86
CA ALA A 409 -7.57 6.02 -24.09
C ALA A 409 -7.41 4.74 -23.25
N LEU A 410 -8.50 4.10 -22.85
CA LEU A 410 -8.46 2.95 -21.93
C LEU A 410 -9.26 1.77 -22.49
N VAL A 411 -8.66 0.58 -22.56
CA VAL A 411 -9.37 -0.66 -22.89
C VAL A 411 -9.20 -1.67 -21.78
N GLY A 412 -10.32 -2.26 -21.36
CA GLY A 412 -10.30 -3.29 -20.33
C GLY A 412 -11.62 -4.03 -20.19
N PHE A 413 -11.62 -5.07 -19.39
CA PHE A 413 -12.84 -5.85 -19.10
C PHE A 413 -13.88 -5.01 -18.35
N ASP A 414 -15.17 -5.26 -18.61
CA ASP A 414 -16.31 -4.76 -17.83
C ASP A 414 -16.45 -5.52 -16.50
N ALA A 415 -15.31 -5.63 -15.80
CA ALA A 415 -15.20 -6.26 -14.51
C ALA A 415 -15.32 -5.19 -13.43
N ARG A 416 -16.17 -5.46 -12.44
CA ARG A 416 -16.38 -4.56 -11.30
C ARG A 416 -15.04 -4.34 -10.55
N TYR A 417 -14.71 -3.14 -10.08
CA TYR A 417 -15.39 -1.83 -10.15
C TYR A 417 -14.55 -0.75 -10.83
N GLY A 418 -13.23 -0.89 -10.78
CA GLY A 418 -12.26 0.12 -11.20
C GLY A 418 -12.31 0.36 -12.71
N ASN A 419 -12.35 -0.71 -13.50
CA ASN A 419 -12.47 -0.60 -14.95
C ASN A 419 -13.71 0.22 -15.36
N PRO A 420 -14.96 -0.13 -14.98
CA PRO A 420 -16.13 0.68 -15.33
C PRO A 420 -16.18 2.04 -14.63
N THR A 421 -15.40 2.25 -13.57
CA THR A 421 -15.21 3.58 -12.96
C THR A 421 -14.43 4.52 -13.88
N PHE A 422 -13.32 4.04 -14.46
CA PHE A 422 -12.39 4.84 -15.26
C PHE A 422 -12.60 4.76 -16.77
N ILE A 423 -13.23 3.70 -17.27
CA ILE A 423 -13.52 3.46 -18.67
C ILE A 423 -15.00 3.75 -18.91
N LYS A 424 -15.28 4.75 -19.73
CA LYS A 424 -16.61 5.10 -20.21
C LYS A 424 -16.72 4.64 -21.65
N ASP A 425 -17.41 3.53 -21.83
CA ASP A 425 -17.53 2.84 -23.11
C ASP A 425 -17.93 3.79 -24.25
N GLY A 426 -17.17 3.72 -25.35
CA GLY A 426 -17.33 4.58 -26.53
C GLY A 426 -16.96 6.06 -26.34
N LYS A 427 -16.54 6.49 -25.14
CA LYS A 427 -16.17 7.88 -24.85
C LYS A 427 -14.67 8.08 -24.71
N ASN A 428 -14.06 7.42 -23.72
CA ASN A 428 -12.61 7.49 -23.49
C ASN A 428 -11.91 6.13 -23.72
N GLY A 429 -12.59 5.21 -24.40
CA GLY A 429 -12.12 3.86 -24.70
C GLY A 429 -13.27 2.85 -24.69
N TYR A 430 -12.98 1.59 -24.43
CA TYR A 430 -13.99 0.51 -24.49
C TYR A 430 -13.90 -0.45 -23.32
N LEU A 431 -15.09 -0.88 -22.88
CA LEU A 431 -15.26 -2.01 -22.00
C LEU A 431 -15.50 -3.26 -22.83
N VAL A 432 -14.74 -4.31 -22.53
CA VAL A 432 -14.91 -5.65 -23.11
C VAL A 432 -15.84 -6.43 -22.19
N PRO A 433 -16.99 -6.94 -22.66
CA PRO A 433 -17.88 -7.75 -21.83
C PRO A 433 -17.12 -8.87 -21.12
N TYR A 434 -17.42 -9.07 -19.83
CA TYR A 434 -16.68 -10.00 -18.99
C TYR A 434 -17.60 -10.71 -18.00
N ASP A 435 -17.32 -11.99 -17.78
CA ASP A 435 -17.88 -12.84 -16.73
C ASP A 435 -16.81 -13.89 -16.40
N GLU A 436 -16.73 -14.34 -15.14
CA GLU A 436 -15.70 -15.28 -14.68
C GLU A 436 -15.71 -16.64 -15.42
N THR A 437 -16.82 -16.98 -16.09
CA THR A 437 -17.02 -18.24 -16.82
C THR A 437 -16.81 -18.13 -18.33
N MET A 438 -16.52 -16.94 -18.85
CA MET A 438 -16.28 -16.75 -20.28
C MET A 438 -15.01 -17.46 -20.76
N ASP A 439 -15.07 -17.95 -22.00
CA ASP A 439 -13.93 -18.55 -22.67
C ASP A 439 -12.83 -17.52 -22.91
N GLU A 440 -11.59 -17.90 -22.61
CA GLU A 440 -10.45 -16.98 -22.67
C GLU A 440 -10.10 -16.57 -24.11
N ASP A 441 -10.29 -17.46 -25.08
CA ASP A 441 -10.01 -17.14 -26.49
C ASP A 441 -11.03 -16.13 -27.01
N LEU A 442 -12.28 -16.25 -26.58
CA LEU A 442 -13.31 -15.26 -26.85
C LEU A 442 -12.97 -13.90 -26.21
N LEU A 443 -12.58 -13.87 -24.93
CA LEU A 443 -12.17 -12.63 -24.26
C LEU A 443 -10.98 -11.96 -24.97
N VAL A 444 -10.00 -12.76 -25.40
CA VAL A 444 -8.82 -12.29 -26.14
C VAL A 444 -9.23 -11.72 -27.50
N SER A 445 -10.12 -12.40 -28.22
CA SER A 445 -10.63 -11.92 -29.52
C SER A 445 -11.41 -10.62 -29.37
N ASP A 446 -12.34 -10.54 -28.42
CA ASP A 446 -13.16 -9.35 -28.18
C ASP A 446 -12.30 -8.16 -27.74
N MET A 447 -11.29 -8.41 -26.89
CA MET A 447 -10.32 -7.37 -26.53
C MET A 447 -9.52 -6.91 -27.74
N ALA A 448 -9.04 -7.83 -28.59
CA ALA A 448 -8.30 -7.47 -29.80
C ALA A 448 -9.16 -6.60 -30.73
N ASP A 449 -10.44 -6.91 -30.90
CA ASP A 449 -11.37 -6.11 -31.70
C ASP A 449 -11.61 -4.71 -31.10
N LYS A 450 -11.70 -4.59 -29.77
CA LYS A 450 -11.77 -3.27 -29.11
C LYS A 450 -10.48 -2.48 -29.23
N LEU A 451 -9.31 -3.12 -29.17
CA LEU A 451 -8.03 -2.46 -29.39
C LEU A 451 -7.93 -1.89 -30.81
N VAL A 452 -8.33 -2.66 -31.83
CA VAL A 452 -8.41 -2.16 -33.21
C VAL A 452 -9.37 -0.97 -33.31
N ALA A 453 -10.57 -1.08 -32.73
CA ALA A 453 -11.56 -0.01 -32.77
C ALA A 453 -11.07 1.30 -32.11
N VAL A 454 -10.28 1.24 -31.03
CA VAL A 454 -9.65 2.43 -30.45
C VAL A 454 -8.60 3.01 -31.39
N LEU A 455 -7.70 2.17 -31.90
CA LEU A 455 -6.55 2.62 -32.71
C LEU A 455 -6.97 3.20 -34.08
N GLU A 456 -8.09 2.72 -34.64
CA GLU A 456 -8.69 3.27 -35.87
C GLU A 456 -9.66 4.43 -35.60
N GLY A 457 -9.99 4.67 -34.33
CA GLY A 457 -10.96 5.67 -33.89
C GLY A 457 -10.38 7.07 -33.71
N ASN A 458 -11.21 7.97 -33.15
CA ASN A 458 -10.77 9.33 -32.80
C ASN A 458 -10.10 9.35 -31.42
N LEU A 459 -8.80 9.04 -31.40
CA LEU A 459 -7.99 9.04 -30.18
C LEU A 459 -7.96 10.40 -29.47
N GLU A 460 -7.94 11.52 -30.21
CA GLU A 460 -7.90 12.86 -29.61
C GLU A 460 -9.15 13.12 -28.74
N SER A 461 -10.34 12.76 -29.25
CA SER A 461 -11.58 12.85 -28.49
C SER A 461 -11.57 11.94 -27.27
N MET A 462 -11.02 10.73 -27.38
CA MET A 462 -10.92 9.80 -26.26
C MET A 462 -9.94 10.30 -25.18
N HIS A 463 -8.81 10.86 -25.60
CA HIS A 463 -7.82 11.47 -24.70
C HIS A 463 -8.42 12.63 -23.91
N GLN A 464 -9.16 13.51 -24.60
CA GLN A 464 -9.85 14.62 -23.94
C GLN A 464 -10.92 14.13 -22.95
N ALA A 465 -11.69 13.10 -23.31
CA ALA A 465 -12.67 12.50 -22.41
C ALA A 465 -12.02 11.87 -21.16
N SER A 466 -10.83 11.27 -21.29
CA SER A 466 -10.05 10.79 -20.14
C SER A 466 -9.60 11.92 -19.22
N TYR A 467 -9.08 13.03 -19.78
CA TYR A 467 -8.75 14.21 -18.97
C TYR A 467 -9.96 14.77 -18.23
N ASP A 468 -11.11 14.87 -18.90
CA ASP A 468 -12.33 15.38 -18.30
C ASP A 468 -12.86 14.51 -17.17
N LEU A 469 -12.73 13.19 -17.29
CA LEU A 469 -13.02 12.25 -16.20
C LEU A 469 -12.03 12.42 -15.04
N ALA A 470 -10.74 12.49 -15.35
CA ALA A 470 -9.66 12.56 -14.37
C ALA A 470 -9.70 13.81 -13.48
N LYS A 471 -10.29 14.92 -13.96
CA LYS A 471 -10.49 16.15 -13.15
C LYS A 471 -11.17 15.88 -11.81
N LYS A 472 -12.08 14.89 -11.74
CA LYS A 472 -12.80 14.50 -10.51
C LYS A 472 -11.90 13.86 -9.45
N TYR A 473 -10.71 13.45 -9.83
CA TYR A 473 -9.74 12.78 -8.97
C TYR A 473 -8.53 13.67 -8.67
N LEU A 474 -8.57 14.94 -9.07
CA LEU A 474 -7.55 15.90 -8.68
C LEU A 474 -7.60 16.13 -7.17
N LYS A 475 -6.44 16.40 -6.59
CA LYS A 475 -6.27 16.63 -5.15
C LYS A 475 -7.33 17.54 -4.52
N PRO A 476 -7.70 18.70 -5.09
CA PRO A 476 -8.75 19.56 -4.50
C PRO A 476 -10.11 18.88 -4.36
N GLU A 477 -10.50 18.05 -5.33
CA GLU A 477 -11.78 17.31 -5.31
C GLU A 477 -11.75 16.20 -4.25
N ILE A 478 -10.62 15.49 -4.14
CA ILE A 478 -10.45 14.44 -3.13
C ILE A 478 -10.39 15.06 -1.72
N LEU A 479 -9.73 16.20 -1.56
CA LEU A 479 -9.68 16.96 -0.32
C LEU A 479 -11.07 17.38 0.14
N GLU A 480 -11.90 17.86 -0.80
CA GLU A 480 -13.29 18.22 -0.56
C GLU A 480 -14.15 17.01 -0.16
N ALA A 481 -13.93 15.86 -0.79
CA ALA A 481 -14.60 14.60 -0.43
C ALA A 481 -14.23 14.15 0.99
N TRP A 482 -12.95 14.23 1.37
CA TRP A 482 -12.50 13.98 2.74
C TRP A 482 -13.13 14.97 3.73
N ARG A 483 -13.17 16.27 3.41
CA ARG A 483 -13.80 17.29 4.27
C ARG A 483 -15.27 16.96 4.55
N LYS A 484 -16.03 16.55 3.53
CA LYS A 484 -17.42 16.11 3.68
C LYS A 484 -17.55 14.88 4.55
N LEU A 485 -16.66 13.90 4.37
CA LEU A 485 -16.65 12.71 5.22
C LEU A 485 -16.38 13.10 6.67
N LEU A 486 -15.36 13.90 6.94
CA LEU A 486 -15.01 14.34 8.30
C LEU A 486 -16.18 15.02 9.01
N VAL A 487 -16.91 15.91 8.33
CA VAL A 487 -18.12 16.54 8.88
C VAL A 487 -19.23 15.51 9.15
N ALA A 488 -19.34 14.47 8.33
CA ALA A 488 -20.37 13.44 8.50
C ALA A 488 -20.04 12.43 9.60
N ILE A 489 -18.76 12.25 9.94
CA ILE A 489 -18.28 11.35 10.99
C ILE A 489 -17.82 12.08 12.25
N ASP A 490 -17.91 13.41 12.31
CA ASP A 490 -17.89 14.18 13.56
C ASP A 490 -19.23 13.99 14.29
#